data_AF-A0A960EKE5-F1
#
_entry.id   AF-A0A960EKE5-F1
#
_cell.length_a   1.000
_cell.length_b   1.000
_cell.length_c   1.000
_cell.angle_alpha   90.00
_cell.angle_beta   90.00
_cell.angle_gamma   90.00
#
_symmetry.space_group_name_H-M   'P 1'
#
loop_
_entity.id
_entity.type
_entity.pdbx_description
1 polymer ?
#
loop_
_entity_poly.entity_id
_entity_poly.type
_entity_poly.pdbx_seq_one_letter_code
_entity_poly.pdbx_strand_id
1 'polypeptide(L)'
;RHSLRKREQERAERDPAALDESTDGEQMSLFAALSAVATDHQDHDGFDGDDVDDDLADDDDPTLVLTLAPPPPLGGDRRMPDDLGAAIGGEAARTRREEKRRLRERNAEIVAVLVAKTGQSHAQVNSELNRLSGVGRITEATVGQLRQRLEVAERLARR
;
A
#
# COMPACT_ATOMS: atom_id res chain seq x y z
N ARG A 1 -10.33 -25.52 36.12
CA ARG A 1 -10.38 -26.58 35.07
C ARG A 1 -11.33 -26.10 33.99
N HIS A 2 -10.84 -25.64 32.84
CA HIS A 2 -11.69 -25.20 31.74
C HIS A 2 -11.48 -26.17 30.57
N SER A 3 -12.54 -26.89 30.18
CA SER A 3 -12.55 -27.78 29.02
C SER A 3 -13.18 -27.05 27.83
N LEU A 4 -12.42 -26.88 26.77
CA LEU A 4 -12.92 -26.38 25.49
C LEU A 4 -13.52 -27.56 24.71
N ARG A 5 -14.83 -27.51 24.43
CA ARG A 5 -15.49 -28.46 23.53
C ARG A 5 -15.22 -28.04 22.09
N LYS A 6 -14.65 -28.96 21.31
CA LYS A 6 -14.42 -28.87 19.87
C LYS A 6 -15.77 -28.77 19.16
N ARG A 7 -16.05 -27.64 18.50
CA ARG A 7 -17.22 -27.46 17.64
C ARG A 7 -16.84 -28.06 16.28
N GLU A 8 -17.31 -29.26 15.98
CA GLU A 8 -17.23 -29.82 14.63
C GLU A 8 -18.08 -28.95 13.71
N GLN A 9 -17.41 -28.21 12.82
CA GLN A 9 -18.03 -27.54 11.70
C GLN A 9 -18.22 -28.59 10.61
N GLU A 10 -19.47 -29.00 10.38
CA GLU A 10 -19.87 -29.63 9.13
C GLU A 10 -19.53 -28.67 7.99
N ARG A 11 -18.40 -28.94 7.34
CA ARG A 11 -18.02 -28.31 6.08
C ARG A 11 -18.97 -28.92 5.05
N ALA A 12 -19.97 -28.17 4.61
CA ALA A 12 -20.80 -28.57 3.48
C ALA A 12 -19.86 -28.98 2.32
N GLU A 13 -19.95 -30.24 1.93
CA GLU A 13 -19.19 -30.80 0.82
C GLU A 13 -19.58 -30.03 -0.44
N ARG A 14 -18.64 -29.26 -0.98
CA ARG A 14 -18.88 -28.44 -2.16
C ARG A 14 -18.94 -29.38 -3.36
N ASP A 15 -20.12 -29.50 -3.96
CA ASP A 15 -20.33 -30.30 -5.16
C ASP A 15 -19.40 -29.81 -6.29
N PRO A 16 -18.45 -30.65 -6.78
CA PRO A 16 -17.53 -30.27 -7.84
C PRO A 16 -18.21 -30.12 -9.21
N ALA A 17 -19.43 -30.63 -9.41
CA ALA A 17 -20.14 -30.58 -10.69
C ALA A 17 -20.75 -29.19 -11.00
N ALA A 18 -20.95 -28.33 -9.99
CA ALA A 18 -21.54 -27.00 -10.16
C ALA A 18 -20.61 -25.99 -10.88
N LEU A 19 -19.37 -26.36 -11.20
CA LEU A 19 -18.41 -25.51 -11.91
C LEU A 19 -18.42 -25.73 -13.43
N ASP A 20 -19.06 -26.79 -13.93
CA ASP A 20 -18.98 -27.20 -15.34
C ASP A 20 -20.06 -26.55 -16.23
N GLU A 21 -20.97 -25.76 -15.65
CA GLU A 21 -22.06 -25.09 -16.40
C GLU A 21 -21.71 -23.69 -16.93
N SER A 22 -20.42 -23.31 -17.02
CA SER A 22 -20.03 -22.17 -17.85
C SER A 22 -19.75 -22.63 -19.28
N THR A 23 -20.84 -22.95 -19.98
CA THR A 23 -21.05 -22.84 -21.43
C THR A 23 -19.84 -22.37 -22.25
N ASP A 24 -19.42 -23.27 -23.15
CA ASP A 24 -18.70 -23.12 -24.42
C ASP A 24 -18.85 -21.76 -25.13
N GLY A 25 -18.39 -20.69 -24.50
CA GLY A 25 -18.12 -19.41 -25.13
C GLY A 25 -16.67 -19.41 -25.55
N GLU A 26 -16.44 -19.52 -26.86
CA GLU A 26 -15.15 -19.21 -27.51
C GLU A 26 -14.46 -18.08 -26.75
N GLN A 27 -13.30 -18.36 -26.13
CA GLN A 27 -12.51 -17.34 -25.44
C GLN A 27 -12.01 -16.34 -26.49
N MET A 28 -12.82 -15.31 -26.75
CA MET A 28 -12.50 -14.24 -27.69
C MET A 28 -11.23 -13.57 -27.20
N SER A 29 -10.14 -13.72 -27.96
CA SER A 29 -8.86 -13.11 -27.64
C SER A 29 -9.03 -11.58 -27.58
N LEU A 30 -8.90 -11.01 -26.37
CA LEU A 30 -9.05 -9.57 -26.11
C LEU A 30 -7.84 -8.73 -26.56
N PHE A 31 -6.81 -9.37 -27.12
CA PHE A 31 -5.59 -8.69 -27.54
C PHE A 31 -5.65 -8.37 -29.04
N ALA A 32 -6.38 -7.30 -29.38
CA ALA A 32 -6.25 -6.65 -30.68
C ALA A 32 -5.02 -5.73 -30.66
N ALA A 33 -4.05 -5.99 -31.53
CA ALA A 33 -2.89 -5.11 -31.70
C ALA A 33 -3.34 -3.83 -32.44
N LEU A 34 -3.40 -2.71 -31.71
CA LEU A 34 -3.55 -1.38 -32.30
C LEU A 34 -2.26 -1.04 -33.06
N SER A 35 -2.38 -0.79 -34.36
CA SER A 35 -1.28 -0.41 -35.25
C SER A 35 -0.61 0.89 -34.79
N ALA A 36 0.72 0.91 -34.74
CA ALA A 36 1.51 2.12 -34.52
C ALA A 36 2.11 2.57 -35.86
N VAL A 37 1.86 3.83 -36.23
CA VAL A 37 2.49 4.52 -37.36
C VAL A 37 3.52 5.49 -36.80
N ALA A 38 4.79 5.34 -37.18
CA ALA A 38 5.82 6.32 -36.88
C ALA A 38 5.45 7.63 -37.57
N THR A 39 5.25 8.67 -36.78
CA THR A 39 5.18 10.03 -37.30
C THR A 39 6.59 10.59 -37.34
N ASP A 40 6.85 11.37 -38.39
CA ASP A 40 8.12 12.00 -38.71
C ASP A 40 8.78 12.62 -37.47
N HIS A 41 10.02 12.21 -37.20
CA HIS A 41 10.83 12.79 -36.14
C HIS A 41 11.32 14.14 -36.66
N GLN A 42 10.86 15.25 -36.08
CA GLN A 42 11.58 16.50 -36.28
C GLN A 42 12.94 16.34 -35.62
N ASP A 43 13.97 16.15 -36.45
CA ASP A 43 15.36 16.27 -36.05
C ASP A 43 15.52 17.66 -35.43
N HIS A 44 15.51 17.72 -34.10
CA HIS A 44 16.00 18.89 -33.41
C HIS A 44 17.48 19.00 -33.74
N ASP A 45 17.85 20.14 -34.31
CA ASP A 45 19.19 20.51 -34.76
C ASP A 45 20.28 19.93 -33.87
N GLY A 46 21.19 19.19 -34.52
CA GLY A 46 22.16 18.32 -33.90
C GLY A 46 22.94 18.98 -32.77
N PHE A 47 23.00 18.30 -31.63
CA PHE A 47 24.22 18.34 -30.83
C PHE A 47 25.37 17.98 -31.76
N ASP A 48 26.25 18.95 -32.01
CA ASP A 48 27.50 18.76 -32.71
C ASP A 48 28.31 17.73 -31.91
N GLY A 49 28.20 16.47 -32.35
CA GLY A 49 28.93 15.34 -31.78
C GLY A 49 30.36 15.34 -32.30
N ASP A 50 31.06 16.46 -32.12
CA ASP A 50 32.46 16.58 -32.46
C ASP A 50 33.29 16.05 -31.27
N ASP A 51 33.87 14.87 -31.50
CA ASP A 51 34.93 14.20 -30.75
C ASP A 51 34.80 14.16 -29.21
N VAL A 52 34.07 13.17 -28.71
CA VAL A 52 34.46 12.53 -27.45
C VAL A 52 35.70 11.68 -27.70
N ASP A 53 36.87 12.24 -27.39
CA ASP A 53 38.12 11.48 -27.31
C ASP A 53 37.94 10.35 -26.28
N ASP A 54 37.86 9.11 -26.76
CA ASP A 54 37.66 7.89 -25.94
C ASP A 54 38.97 7.48 -25.21
N ASP A 55 39.94 8.39 -25.10
CA ASP A 55 41.23 8.20 -24.42
C ASP A 55 41.31 8.97 -23.10
N LEU A 56 40.14 9.16 -22.44
CA LEU A 56 40.12 9.53 -21.02
C LEU A 56 40.61 8.32 -20.21
N ALA A 57 41.93 8.17 -20.12
CA ALA A 57 42.53 7.35 -19.08
C ALA A 57 41.94 7.81 -17.74
N ASP A 58 41.46 6.85 -16.93
CA ASP A 58 41.14 7.06 -15.52
C ASP A 58 42.43 7.44 -14.79
N ASP A 59 42.90 8.67 -14.99
CA ASP A 59 44.01 9.23 -14.23
C ASP A 59 43.41 9.63 -12.88
N ASP A 60 43.43 8.67 -11.96
CA ASP A 60 43.08 8.80 -10.56
C ASP A 60 44.14 9.72 -9.91
N ASP A 61 44.17 11.00 -10.31
CA ASP A 61 45.13 11.99 -9.87
C ASP A 61 44.92 12.22 -8.36
N PRO A 62 45.84 11.75 -7.49
CA PRO A 62 45.67 11.85 -6.05
C PRO A 62 45.78 13.30 -5.56
N THR A 63 46.12 14.25 -6.44
CA THR A 63 46.16 15.68 -6.15
C THR A 63 44.80 16.36 -6.38
N LEU A 64 43.88 15.75 -7.14
CA LEU A 64 42.56 16.28 -7.43
C LEU A 64 41.54 15.98 -6.31
N VAL A 65 41.87 16.35 -5.08
CA VAL A 65 40.98 16.17 -3.91
C VAL A 65 39.89 17.26 -3.91
N LEU A 66 38.73 16.94 -4.50
CA LEU A 66 37.55 17.79 -4.48
C LEU A 66 36.93 17.83 -3.08
N THR A 67 37.23 18.90 -2.33
CA THR A 67 36.58 19.15 -1.03
C THR A 67 35.22 19.81 -1.28
N LEU A 68 34.14 19.04 -1.16
CA LEU A 68 32.78 19.56 -1.30
C LEU A 68 32.42 20.50 -0.14
N ALA A 69 31.76 21.60 -0.45
CA ALA A 69 31.16 22.46 0.57
C ALA A 69 30.07 21.68 1.33
N PRO A 70 29.90 21.91 2.65
CA PRO A 70 28.83 21.27 3.40
C PRO A 70 27.48 21.59 2.76
N PRO A 71 26.56 20.60 2.69
CA PRO A 71 25.28 20.81 2.07
C PRO A 71 24.55 21.95 2.79
N PRO A 72 23.84 22.83 2.05
CA PRO A 72 23.09 23.90 2.67
C PRO A 72 22.09 23.33 3.68
N PRO A 73 21.86 24.00 4.83
CA PRO A 73 20.84 23.55 5.77
C PRO A 73 19.51 23.47 5.04
N LEU A 74 18.80 22.35 5.20
CA LEU A 74 17.50 22.11 4.57
C LEU A 74 16.51 23.19 5.06
N GLY A 75 16.41 24.27 4.29
CA GLY A 75 15.49 25.36 4.50
C GLY A 75 14.12 24.96 4.00
N GLY A 76 13.33 24.31 4.85
CA GLY A 76 11.89 24.20 4.63
C GLY A 76 11.31 22.80 4.83
N ASP A 77 10.23 22.80 5.58
CA ASP A 77 9.26 21.73 5.78
C ASP A 77 8.65 21.27 4.44
N ARG A 78 9.37 20.44 3.68
CA ARG A 78 8.87 19.75 2.49
C ARG A 78 9.07 18.26 2.66
N ARG A 79 8.09 17.64 3.31
CA ARG A 79 7.87 16.18 3.27
C ARG A 79 7.58 15.78 1.82
N MET A 80 8.61 15.41 1.07
CA MET A 80 8.52 14.49 -0.06
C MET A 80 8.60 13.07 0.53
N PRO A 81 7.50 12.30 0.62
CA PRO A 81 7.48 11.12 1.48
C PRO A 81 8.16 9.86 0.93
N ASP A 82 8.50 9.76 -0.36
CA ASP A 82 8.69 8.42 -0.94
C ASP A 82 10.13 7.97 -1.22
N ASP A 83 11.12 8.85 -1.36
CA ASP A 83 12.45 8.40 -1.83
C ASP A 83 13.59 8.43 -0.80
N LEU A 84 13.40 9.09 0.36
CA LEU A 84 14.40 9.06 1.47
C LEU A 84 14.11 7.95 2.50
N GLY A 85 12.97 7.26 2.39
CA GLY A 85 12.46 6.33 3.40
C GLY A 85 13.16 4.96 3.45
N ALA A 86 13.84 4.56 2.37
CA ALA A 86 14.43 3.23 2.28
C ALA A 86 15.76 3.09 3.05
N ALA A 87 16.57 4.15 3.14
CA ALA A 87 17.91 4.08 3.74
C ALA A 87 17.93 4.42 5.24
N ILE A 88 17.01 5.26 5.75
CA ILE A 88 17.01 5.71 7.16
C ILE A 88 15.98 4.96 8.03
N GLY A 89 15.03 4.26 7.40
CA GLY A 89 13.82 3.76 8.08
C GLY A 89 13.63 2.26 8.15
N GLY A 90 14.58 1.42 7.72
CA GLY A 90 14.34 -0.02 7.50
C GLY A 90 13.63 -0.76 8.64
N GLU A 91 14.06 -0.56 9.89
CA GLU A 91 13.44 -1.19 11.07
C GLU A 91 12.25 -0.39 11.61
N ALA A 92 12.36 0.94 11.68
CA ALA A 92 11.31 1.83 12.19
C ALA A 92 10.05 1.86 11.30
N ALA A 93 10.22 1.78 9.98
CA ALA A 93 9.15 1.70 9.00
C ALA A 93 8.47 0.32 9.03
N ARG A 94 9.25 -0.76 9.23
CA ARG A 94 8.68 -2.11 9.47
C ARG A 94 7.81 -2.10 10.73
N THR A 95 8.29 -1.54 11.84
CA THR A 95 7.51 -1.44 13.09
C THR A 95 6.24 -0.62 12.92
N ARG A 96 6.28 0.52 12.19
CA ARG A 96 5.07 1.30 11.88
C ARG A 96 4.06 0.52 11.02
N ARG A 97 4.53 -0.22 10.01
CA ARG A 97 3.67 -1.04 9.15
C ARG A 97 3.00 -2.15 9.95
N GLU A 98 3.75 -2.83 10.80
CA GLU A 98 3.25 -3.87 11.71
C GLU A 98 2.24 -3.30 12.72
N GLU A 99 2.52 -2.12 13.27
CA GLU A 99 1.60 -1.43 14.17
C GLU A 99 0.28 -1.09 13.47
N LYS A 100 0.32 -0.52 12.25
CA LYS A 100 -0.88 -0.26 11.45
C LYS A 100 -1.67 -1.55 11.21
N ARG A 101 -0.99 -2.67 10.91
CA ARG A 101 -1.65 -3.99 10.74
C ARG A 101 -2.36 -4.42 12.02
N ARG A 102 -1.68 -4.42 13.15
CA ARG A 102 -2.24 -4.81 14.46
C ARG A 102 -3.45 -3.96 14.83
N LEU A 103 -3.40 -2.65 14.58
CA LEU A 103 -4.52 -1.76 14.85
C LEU A 103 -5.74 -2.03 13.94
N ARG A 104 -5.52 -2.38 12.67
CA ARG A 104 -6.61 -2.78 11.76
C ARG A 104 -7.26 -4.09 12.19
N GLU A 105 -6.46 -5.07 12.61
CA GLU A 105 -6.96 -6.34 13.13
C GLU A 105 -7.83 -6.14 14.37
N ARG A 106 -7.36 -5.36 15.36
CA ARG A 106 -8.14 -5.02 16.55
C ARG A 106 -9.44 -4.27 16.22
N ASN A 107 -9.37 -3.34 15.27
CA ASN A 107 -10.56 -2.65 14.79
C ASN A 107 -11.58 -3.65 14.20
N ALA A 108 -11.11 -4.61 13.39
CA ALA A 108 -11.98 -5.61 12.79
C ALA A 108 -12.61 -6.55 13.83
N GLU A 109 -11.84 -6.93 14.85
CA GLU A 109 -12.32 -7.74 15.97
C GLU A 109 -13.45 -7.04 16.74
N ILE A 110 -13.26 -5.77 17.13
CA ILE A 110 -14.30 -5.01 17.82
C ILE A 110 -15.52 -4.75 16.91
N VAL A 111 -15.32 -4.54 15.61
CA VAL A 111 -16.45 -4.45 14.66
C VAL A 111 -17.28 -5.73 14.67
N ALA A 112 -16.67 -6.90 14.70
CA ALA A 112 -17.39 -8.17 14.80
C ALA A 112 -18.20 -8.27 16.11
N VAL A 113 -17.63 -7.83 17.23
CA VAL A 113 -18.35 -7.75 18.51
C VAL A 113 -19.52 -6.78 18.44
N LEU A 114 -19.33 -5.60 17.85
CA LEU A 114 -20.38 -4.61 17.67
C LEU A 114 -21.53 -5.15 16.81
N VAL A 115 -21.23 -5.78 15.67
CA VAL A 115 -22.23 -6.42 14.81
C VAL A 115 -23.04 -7.47 15.57
N ALA A 116 -22.36 -8.32 16.34
CA ALA A 116 -23.03 -9.33 17.15
C ALA A 116 -23.92 -8.72 18.25
N LYS A 117 -23.53 -7.57 18.82
CA LYS A 117 -24.28 -6.89 19.88
C LYS A 117 -25.44 -6.05 19.36
N THR A 118 -25.25 -5.34 18.25
CA THR A 118 -26.25 -4.39 17.71
C THR A 118 -27.18 -5.02 16.67
N GLY A 119 -26.79 -6.16 16.07
CA GLY A 119 -27.51 -6.80 14.96
C GLY A 119 -27.40 -6.04 13.63
N GLN A 120 -26.60 -4.97 13.57
CA GLN A 120 -26.37 -4.21 12.34
C GLN A 120 -25.42 -4.96 11.39
N SER A 121 -25.47 -4.65 10.11
CA SER A 121 -24.50 -5.21 9.16
C SER A 121 -23.11 -4.61 9.37
N HIS A 122 -22.06 -5.36 8.98
CA HIS A 122 -20.69 -4.86 8.99
C HIS A 122 -20.52 -3.53 8.24
N ALA A 123 -21.25 -3.32 7.15
CA ALA A 123 -21.19 -2.09 6.37
C ALA A 123 -21.74 -0.88 7.15
N GLN A 124 -22.83 -1.07 7.88
CA GLN A 124 -23.44 -0.02 8.72
C GLN A 124 -22.50 0.37 9.86
N VAL A 125 -22.00 -0.62 10.62
CA VAL A 125 -21.07 -0.38 11.74
C VAL A 125 -19.78 0.29 11.23
N ASN A 126 -19.22 -0.17 10.11
CA ASN A 126 -18.01 0.44 9.56
C ASN A 126 -18.25 1.88 9.09
N SER A 127 -19.41 2.16 8.47
CA SER A 127 -19.77 3.52 8.03
C SER A 127 -19.93 4.47 9.22
N GLU A 128 -20.57 4.00 10.30
CA GLU A 128 -20.72 4.77 11.52
C GLU A 128 -19.37 5.05 12.19
N LEU A 129 -18.54 4.02 12.36
CA LEU A 129 -17.20 4.20 12.94
C LEU A 129 -16.33 5.13 12.10
N ASN A 130 -16.37 5.02 10.78
CA ASN A 130 -15.64 5.90 9.87
C ASN A 130 -16.09 7.35 10.03
N ARG A 131 -17.40 7.61 10.11
CA ARG A 131 -17.97 8.94 10.35
C ARG A 131 -17.54 9.50 11.71
N LEU A 132 -17.60 8.71 12.78
CA LEU A 132 -17.26 9.16 14.13
C LEU A 132 -15.76 9.36 14.36
N SER A 133 -14.91 8.63 13.62
CA SER A 133 -13.45 8.71 13.74
C SER A 133 -12.78 9.57 12.67
N GLY A 134 -13.54 10.13 11.72
CA GLY A 134 -13.00 10.91 10.61
C GLY A 134 -12.13 10.11 9.66
N VAL A 135 -12.40 8.81 9.50
CA VAL A 135 -11.64 7.91 8.62
C VAL A 135 -12.39 7.70 7.32
N GLY A 136 -11.81 8.12 6.19
CA GLY A 136 -12.36 7.81 4.86
C GLY A 136 -12.23 6.33 4.51
N ARG A 137 -10.99 5.83 4.44
CA ARG A 137 -10.69 4.42 4.15
C ARG A 137 -9.68 3.85 5.15
N ILE A 138 -9.97 2.67 5.70
CA ILE A 138 -9.16 2.06 6.77
C ILE A 138 -7.74 1.65 6.32
N THR A 139 -7.56 1.33 5.03
CA THR A 139 -6.27 0.95 4.46
C THR A 139 -5.31 2.13 4.39
N GLU A 140 -5.84 3.33 4.12
CA GLU A 140 -5.11 4.60 3.98
C GLU A 140 -4.94 5.32 5.32
N ALA A 141 -5.76 4.98 6.32
CA ALA A 141 -5.74 5.61 7.64
C ALA A 141 -4.35 5.60 8.31
N THR A 142 -4.04 6.68 9.03
CA THR A 142 -2.83 6.81 9.85
C THR A 142 -2.94 6.00 11.16
N VAL A 143 -1.82 5.81 11.85
CA VAL A 143 -1.79 5.14 13.18
C VAL A 143 -2.72 5.86 14.17
N GLY A 144 -2.68 7.20 14.20
CA GLY A 144 -3.53 8.01 15.08
C GLY A 144 -5.02 7.83 14.77
N GLN A 145 -5.39 7.87 13.49
CA GLN A 145 -6.76 7.62 13.04
C GLN A 145 -7.26 6.21 13.41
N LEU A 146 -6.42 5.19 13.23
CA LEU A 146 -6.79 3.81 13.60
C LEU A 146 -6.97 3.63 15.12
N ARG A 147 -6.15 4.32 15.93
CA ARG A 147 -6.31 4.34 17.40
C ARG A 147 -7.59 5.07 17.81
N GLN A 148 -7.86 6.24 17.23
CA GLN A 148 -9.08 7.00 17.49
C GLN A 148 -10.33 6.17 17.14
N ARG A 149 -10.32 5.49 15.99
CA ARG A 149 -11.40 4.60 15.57
C ARG A 149 -11.59 3.43 16.53
N LEU A 150 -10.50 2.85 17.03
CA LEU A 150 -10.55 1.79 18.03
C LEU A 150 -11.17 2.27 19.35
N GLU A 151 -10.78 3.44 19.84
CA GLU A 151 -11.32 4.01 21.08
C GLU A 151 -12.84 4.29 20.97
N VAL A 152 -13.27 4.85 19.84
CA VAL A 152 -14.70 5.05 19.55
C VAL A 152 -15.44 3.71 19.52
N ALA A 153 -14.88 2.71 18.84
CA ALA A 153 -15.48 1.39 18.76
C ALA A 153 -15.61 0.71 20.13
N GLU A 154 -14.57 0.79 20.96
CA GLU A 154 -14.59 0.29 22.33
C GLU A 154 -15.64 1.00 23.19
N ARG A 155 -15.79 2.32 23.04
CA ARG A 155 -16.79 3.11 23.75
C ARG A 155 -18.22 2.68 23.39
N LEU A 156 -18.45 2.40 22.11
CA LEU A 156 -19.73 1.86 21.63
C LEU A 156 -19.96 0.43 22.12
N ALA A 157 -18.93 -0.41 22.13
CA ALA A 157 -19.06 -1.81 22.58
C ALA A 157 -19.43 -1.91 24.07
N ARG A 158 -19.00 -0.94 24.88
CA ARG A 158 -19.33 -0.85 26.31
C ARG A 158 -20.74 -0.31 26.61
N ARG A 159 -21.37 0.41 25.68
CA ARG A 159 -22.77 0.83 25.79
C ARG A 159 -23.67 -0.33 25.42
#